data_AF-A0A7U6KLG6-F1
#
_entry.id   AF-A0A7U6KLG6-F1
#
_cell.length_a   1.000
_cell.length_b   1.000
_cell.length_c   1.000
_cell.angle_alpha   90.00
_cell.angle_beta   90.00
_cell.angle_gamma   90.00
#
_symmetry.space_group_name_H-M   'P 1'
#
loop_
_entity.id
_entity.type
_entity.pdbx_description
1 polymer ?
#
loop_
_entity_poly.entity_id
_entity_poly.type
_entity_poly.pdbx_seq_one_letter_code
_entity_poly.pdbx_strand_id
1 'polypeptide(L)'
;MMSQANTTDITTYMQSVGKQARAASRALAAANTGDKNSALMAIHDELVNAKPDILAANKIDMDNGHKNELDSALLDRLELNEARFNAMLQGLKDVASLPDPIGEVTDMTYQPSGDSFGQNACATGRRWHDL
;
A
#
# COMPACT_ATOMS: atom_id res chain seq x y z
N MET A 1 -19.81 -34.24 -6.91
CA MET A 1 -18.67 -34.01 -7.83
C MET A 1 -18.66 -32.56 -8.39
N MET A 2 -18.87 -31.52 -7.57
CA MET A 2 -18.97 -30.11 -8.03
C MET A 2 -17.86 -29.17 -7.48
N SER A 3 -16.83 -29.69 -6.82
CA SER A 3 -15.84 -28.88 -6.08
C SER A 3 -14.56 -28.52 -6.86
N GLN A 4 -14.29 -29.16 -8.00
CA GLN A 4 -12.99 -28.99 -8.68
C GLN A 4 -12.92 -27.79 -9.65
N ALA A 5 -14.04 -27.27 -10.15
CA ALA A 5 -14.04 -26.19 -11.14
C ALA A 5 -13.64 -24.82 -10.54
N ASN A 6 -14.06 -24.51 -9.32
CA ASN A 6 -13.75 -23.23 -8.67
C ASN A 6 -12.27 -23.11 -8.24
N THR A 7 -11.64 -24.22 -7.87
CA THR A 7 -10.26 -24.20 -7.35
C THR A 7 -9.22 -23.92 -8.44
N THR A 8 -9.40 -24.46 -9.65
CA THR A 8 -8.51 -24.17 -10.79
C THR A 8 -8.62 -22.71 -11.24
N ASP A 9 -9.83 -22.15 -11.18
CA ASP A 9 -10.09 -20.74 -11.50
C ASP A 9 -9.46 -19.80 -10.47
N ILE A 10 -9.67 -20.04 -9.17
CA ILE A 10 -9.01 -19.28 -8.09
C ILE A 10 -7.48 -19.40 -8.19
N THR A 11 -6.95 -20.59 -8.45
CA THR A 11 -5.50 -20.80 -8.59
C THR A 11 -4.95 -19.98 -9.76
N THR A 12 -5.64 -19.97 -10.90
CA THR A 12 -5.26 -19.21 -12.09
C THR A 12 -5.34 -17.71 -11.83
N TYR A 13 -6.42 -17.25 -11.19
CA TYR A 13 -6.59 -15.85 -10.77
C TYR A 13 -5.45 -15.41 -9.84
N MET A 14 -5.18 -16.16 -8.78
CA MET A 14 -4.11 -15.84 -7.81
C MET A 14 -2.73 -15.83 -8.47
N GLN A 15 -2.45 -16.76 -9.38
CA GLN A 15 -1.20 -16.74 -10.15
C GLN A 15 -1.09 -15.50 -11.04
N SER A 16 -2.19 -15.07 -11.66
CA SER A 16 -2.22 -13.86 -12.50
C SER A 16 -1.95 -12.60 -11.68
N VAL A 17 -2.59 -12.46 -10.52
CA VAL A 17 -2.40 -11.33 -9.60
C VAL A 17 -0.94 -11.28 -9.12
N GLY A 18 -0.37 -12.43 -8.75
CA GLY A 18 1.03 -12.51 -8.34
C GLY A 18 2.02 -12.10 -9.43
N LYS A 19 1.78 -12.51 -10.69
CA LYS A 19 2.61 -12.10 -11.83
C LYS A 19 2.53 -10.59 -12.09
N GLN A 20 1.33 -10.02 -12.03
CA GLN A 20 1.11 -8.58 -12.20
C GLN A 20 1.77 -7.77 -11.08
N ALA A 21 1.58 -8.18 -9.81
CA ALA A 21 2.21 -7.54 -8.67
C ALA A 21 3.75 -7.56 -8.76
N ARG A 22 4.33 -8.69 -9.18
CA ARG A 22 5.78 -8.81 -9.37
C ARG A 22 6.31 -7.90 -10.47
N ALA A 23 5.58 -7.76 -11.57
CA ALA A 23 5.95 -6.84 -12.65
C ALA A 23 5.87 -5.38 -12.17
N ALA A 24 4.77 -5.01 -11.50
CA ALA A 24 4.56 -3.67 -10.96
C ALA A 24 5.62 -3.29 -9.91
N SER A 25 5.99 -4.21 -9.02
CA SER A 25 7.03 -4.00 -8.00
C SER A 25 8.38 -3.60 -8.61
N ARG A 26 8.76 -4.21 -9.74
CA ARG A 26 10.01 -3.85 -10.44
C ARG A 26 9.96 -2.44 -11.02
N ALA A 27 8.82 -2.07 -11.61
CA ALA A 27 8.62 -0.72 -12.13
C ALA A 27 8.63 0.32 -11.00
N LEU A 28 7.97 0.04 -9.88
CA LEU A 28 7.91 0.92 -8.72
C LEU A 28 9.28 1.12 -8.06
N ALA A 29 10.10 0.06 -7.98
CA ALA A 29 11.45 0.14 -7.44
C ALA A 29 12.40 1.00 -8.30
N ALA A 30 12.14 1.09 -9.61
CA ALA A 30 12.91 1.91 -10.55
C ALA A 30 12.37 3.35 -10.69
N ALA A 31 11.20 3.64 -10.15
CA ALA A 31 10.58 4.96 -10.25
C ALA A 31 11.32 5.98 -9.37
N ASN A 32 11.41 7.23 -9.85
CA ASN A 32 11.99 8.32 -9.09
C ASN A 32 11.03 8.78 -7.99
N THR A 33 11.58 9.37 -6.93
CA THR A 33 10.80 9.95 -5.82
C THR A 33 9.74 10.94 -6.30
N GLY A 34 10.05 11.78 -7.30
CA GLY A 34 9.10 12.73 -7.86
C GLY A 34 7.87 12.07 -8.50
N ASP A 35 8.06 10.97 -9.21
CA ASP A 35 6.97 10.23 -9.85
C ASP A 35 6.09 9.53 -8.81
N LYS A 36 6.71 8.95 -7.76
CA LYS A 36 5.99 8.32 -6.63
C LYS A 36 5.14 9.35 -5.89
N ASN A 37 5.71 10.51 -5.57
CA ASN A 37 5.00 11.59 -4.87
C ASN A 37 3.87 12.17 -5.73
N SER A 38 4.10 12.33 -7.04
CA SER A 38 3.07 12.76 -7.98
C SER A 38 1.92 11.75 -8.05
N ALA A 39 2.23 10.45 -8.06
CA ALA A 39 1.21 9.40 -8.00
C ALA A 39 0.40 9.45 -6.69
N LEU A 40 1.04 9.67 -5.54
CA LEU A 40 0.35 9.84 -4.26
C LEU A 40 -0.57 11.07 -4.25
N MET A 41 -0.14 12.18 -4.83
CA MET A 41 -0.97 13.39 -4.96
C MET A 41 -2.14 13.17 -5.92
N ALA A 42 -1.92 12.48 -7.03
CA ALA A 42 -3.00 12.12 -7.97
C ALA A 42 -4.04 11.21 -7.29
N ILE A 43 -3.61 10.24 -6.48
CA ILE A 43 -4.51 9.39 -5.69
C ILE A 43 -5.29 10.24 -4.67
N HIS A 44 -4.63 11.18 -3.99
CA HIS A 44 -5.28 12.09 -3.06
C HIS A 44 -6.41 12.88 -3.77
N ASP A 45 -6.11 13.49 -4.92
CA ASP A 45 -7.06 14.32 -5.64
C ASP A 45 -8.24 13.50 -6.18
N GLU A 46 -7.98 12.28 -6.66
CA GLU A 46 -9.03 11.37 -7.10
C GLU A 46 -9.94 10.94 -5.94
N LEU A 47 -9.36 10.63 -4.77
CA LEU A 47 -10.15 10.30 -3.58
C LEU A 47 -11.02 11.49 -3.14
N VAL A 48 -10.50 12.72 -3.20
CA VAL A 48 -11.29 13.92 -2.90
C VAL A 48 -12.49 14.04 -3.85
N ASN A 49 -12.29 13.82 -5.15
CA ASN A 49 -13.37 13.87 -6.15
C ASN A 49 -14.39 12.74 -5.96
N ALA A 50 -13.92 11.54 -5.61
CA ALA A 50 -14.75 10.35 -5.40
C ALA A 50 -15.35 10.25 -3.99
N LYS A 51 -15.09 11.21 -3.09
CA LYS A 51 -15.58 11.22 -1.70
C LYS A 51 -17.09 10.90 -1.57
N PRO A 52 -18.02 11.52 -2.32
CA PRO A 52 -19.45 11.22 -2.16
C PRO A 52 -19.77 9.76 -2.50
N ASP A 53 -19.15 9.22 -3.54
CA ASP A 53 -19.37 7.84 -3.99
C ASP A 53 -18.81 6.82 -2.99
N ILE A 54 -17.63 7.09 -2.43
CA ILE A 54 -16.99 6.24 -1.42
C ILE A 54 -17.83 6.20 -0.13
N LEU A 55 -18.32 7.34 0.34
CA LEU A 55 -19.17 7.38 1.55
C LEU A 55 -20.53 6.71 1.31
N ALA A 56 -21.10 6.86 0.11
CA ALA A 56 -22.31 6.15 -0.27
C ALA A 56 -22.12 4.63 -0.32
N ALA A 57 -20.98 4.16 -0.87
CA ALA A 57 -20.62 2.75 -0.87
C ALA A 57 -20.41 2.21 0.55
N ASN A 58 -19.71 2.94 1.42
CA ASN A 58 -19.51 2.53 2.81
C ASN A 58 -20.84 2.40 3.57
N LYS A 59 -21.83 3.26 3.28
CA LYS A 59 -23.17 3.13 3.87
C LYS A 59 -23.83 1.80 3.51
N ILE A 60 -23.70 1.36 2.26
CA ILE A 60 -24.22 0.06 1.81
C ILE A 60 -23.49 -1.07 2.54
N ASP A 61 -22.18 -0.95 2.74
CA ASP A 61 -21.39 -1.92 3.50
C ASP A 61 -21.78 -1.97 4.98
N MET A 62 -22.08 -0.82 5.59
CA MET A 62 -22.60 -0.75 6.96
C MET A 62 -23.98 -1.40 7.07
N ASP A 63 -24.90 -1.13 6.13
CA ASP A 63 -26.22 -1.77 6.08
C ASP A 63 -26.09 -3.29 5.95
N ASN A 64 -25.16 -3.76 5.12
CA ASN A 64 -24.88 -5.19 4.97
C ASN A 64 -24.22 -5.78 6.23
N GLY A 65 -23.34 -5.03 6.88
CA GLY A 65 -22.72 -5.42 8.14
C GLY A 65 -23.74 -5.58 9.27
N HIS A 66 -24.70 -4.65 9.36
CA HIS A 66 -25.82 -4.74 10.29
C HIS A 66 -26.71 -5.96 9.99
N LYS A 67 -27.01 -6.24 8.71
CA LYS A 67 -27.79 -7.43 8.30
C LYS A 67 -27.08 -8.75 8.63
N ASN A 68 -25.75 -8.76 8.59
CA ASN A 68 -24.93 -9.93 8.91
C ASN A 68 -24.61 -10.05 10.41
N GLU A 69 -25.23 -9.22 11.27
CA GLU A 69 -25.03 -9.23 12.72
C GLU A 69 -23.55 -9.13 13.13
N LEU A 70 -22.77 -8.33 12.40
CA LEU A 70 -21.38 -8.06 12.78
C LEU A 70 -21.30 -7.39 14.15
N ASP A 71 -20.28 -7.74 14.93
CA ASP A 71 -20.01 -7.11 16.22
C ASP A 71 -19.86 -5.59 16.05
N SER A 72 -20.41 -4.84 17.01
CA SER A 72 -20.21 -3.40 17.17
C SER A 72 -18.76 -2.94 17.00
N ALA A 73 -17.78 -3.70 17.49
CA ALA A 73 -16.37 -3.37 17.33
C ALA A 73 -15.86 -3.51 15.89
N LEU A 74 -16.43 -4.43 15.11
CA LEU A 74 -16.10 -4.60 13.69
C LEU A 74 -16.82 -3.56 12.82
N LEU A 75 -18.05 -3.21 13.18
CA LEU A 75 -18.80 -2.14 12.52
C LEU A 75 -18.10 -0.78 12.70
N ASP A 76 -17.61 -0.46 13.90
CA ASP A 76 -16.82 0.76 14.11
C ASP A 76 -15.55 0.78 13.25
N ARG A 77 -14.88 -0.37 13.04
CA ARG A 77 -13.71 -0.43 12.13
C ARG A 77 -14.07 -0.30 10.65
N LEU A 78 -15.27 -0.76 10.27
CA LEU A 78 -15.78 -0.66 8.91
C LEU A 78 -16.28 0.76 8.60
N GLU A 79 -16.75 1.49 9.62
CA GLU A 79 -17.30 2.83 9.46
C GLU A 79 -16.25 3.81 8.93
N LEU A 80 -16.57 4.42 7.79
CA LEU A 80 -15.82 5.49 7.18
C LEU A 80 -16.61 6.79 7.25
N ASN A 81 -16.37 7.57 8.31
CA ASN A 81 -16.93 8.90 8.46
C ASN A 81 -16.00 9.99 7.86
N GLU A 82 -16.49 11.23 7.78
CA GLU A 82 -15.72 12.32 7.19
C GLU A 82 -14.39 12.60 7.90
N ALA A 83 -14.35 12.46 9.22
CA ALA A 83 -13.13 12.67 9.99
C ALA A 83 -12.07 11.62 9.65
N ARG A 84 -12.45 10.34 9.56
CA ARG A 84 -11.57 9.23 9.16
C ARG A 84 -11.12 9.37 7.70
N PHE A 85 -12.02 9.80 6.82
CA PHE A 85 -11.69 10.07 5.42
C PHE A 85 -10.65 11.20 5.29
N ASN A 86 -10.86 12.32 5.99
CA ASN A 86 -9.91 13.43 5.98
C ASN A 86 -8.56 13.03 6.60
N ALA A 87 -8.56 12.20 7.65
CA ALA A 87 -7.33 11.67 8.23
C ALA A 87 -6.56 10.76 7.24
N MET A 88 -7.27 9.96 6.44
CA MET A 88 -6.67 9.14 5.37
C MET A 88 -6.00 10.01 4.30
N LEU A 89 -6.68 11.07 3.86
CA LEU A 89 -6.13 12.05 2.90
C LEU A 89 -4.92 12.78 3.47
N GLN A 90 -4.95 13.15 4.75
CA GLN A 90 -3.80 13.76 5.41
C GLN A 90 -2.62 12.80 5.47
N GLY A 91 -2.85 11.52 5.79
CA GLY A 91 -1.82 10.50 5.78
C GLY A 91 -1.13 10.34 4.42
N LEU A 92 -1.86 10.49 3.30
CA LEU A 92 -1.26 10.49 1.96
C LEU A 92 -0.30 11.68 1.76
N LYS A 93 -0.69 12.87 2.22
CA LYS A 93 0.19 14.06 2.18
C LYS A 93 1.41 13.90 3.06
N ASP A 94 1.23 13.36 4.25
CA ASP A 94 2.31 13.13 5.20
C ASP A 94 3.33 12.16 4.60
N VAL A 95 2.88 11.03 4.04
CA VAL A 95 3.76 10.05 3.37
C VAL A 95 4.49 10.66 2.18
N ALA A 96 3.81 11.45 1.34
CA ALA A 96 4.44 12.11 0.21
C ALA A 96 5.46 13.20 0.63
N SER A 97 5.34 13.73 1.85
CA SER A 97 6.27 14.72 2.40
C SER A 97 7.53 14.12 3.02
N LEU A 98 7.52 12.81 3.31
CA LEU A 98 8.67 12.13 3.87
C LEU A 98 9.79 11.99 2.82
N PRO A 99 11.06 12.10 3.22
CA PRO A 99 12.18 11.79 2.34
C PRO A 99 12.09 10.32 1.88
N ASP A 100 12.35 10.07 0.59
CA ASP A 100 12.28 8.72 0.02
C ASP A 100 13.39 7.84 0.60
N PRO A 101 13.06 6.75 1.30
CA PRO A 101 14.07 5.87 1.88
C PRO A 101 14.73 4.95 0.84
N ILE A 102 14.25 4.94 -0.41
CA ILE A 102 14.75 4.04 -1.45
C ILE A 102 15.98 4.66 -2.12
N GLY A 103 17.14 4.02 -1.93
CA GLY A 103 18.41 4.44 -2.54
C GLY A 103 19.33 5.27 -1.65
N GLU A 104 18.98 5.50 -0.38
CA GLU A 104 19.97 6.00 0.58
C GLU A 104 21.05 4.94 0.79
N VAL A 105 22.30 5.30 0.44
CA VAL A 105 23.49 4.52 0.80
C VAL A 105 23.80 4.87 2.25
N THR A 106 23.41 3.99 3.17
CA THR A 106 23.84 4.10 4.57
C THR A 106 25.14 3.30 4.73
N ASP A 107 26.08 3.84 5.52
CA ASP A 107 27.33 3.18 5.91
C ASP A 107 28.33 2.90 4.77
N MET A 108 28.86 3.97 4.15
CA MET A 108 30.11 3.86 3.39
C MET A 108 31.29 3.77 4.37
N THR A 109 31.84 2.57 4.53
CA THR A 109 33.11 2.39 5.26
C THR A 109 34.25 2.24 4.26
N TYR A 110 35.20 3.18 4.30
CA TYR A 110 36.40 3.16 3.48
C TYR A 110 37.50 2.34 4.18
N GLN A 111 37.94 1.25 3.56
CA GLN A 111 39.04 0.43 4.08
C GLN A 111 40.37 0.79 3.41
N PRO A 112 41.51 0.67 4.13
CA PRO A 112 42.84 0.96 3.59
C PRO A 112 43.28 0.03 2.45
N SER A 113 42.51 -1.00 2.10
CA SER A 113 42.70 -1.87 0.94
C SER A 113 42.23 -1.26 -0.39
N GLY A 114 41.52 -0.13 -0.37
CA GLY A 114 41.00 0.54 -1.57
C GLY A 114 39.58 0.13 -1.98
N ASP A 115 39.00 -0.86 -1.31
CA ASP A 115 37.62 -1.29 -1.55
C ASP A 115 36.63 -0.46 -0.71
N SER A 116 35.53 -0.05 -1.36
CA SER A 116 34.45 0.71 -0.73
C SER A 116 33.21 -0.18 -0.65
N PHE A 117 32.75 -0.49 0.56
CA PHE A 117 31.46 -1.15 0.79
C PHE A 117 30.43 -0.11 1.23
N GLY A 118 29.25 -0.13 0.61
CA GLY A 118 28.10 0.69 0.99
C GLY A 118 26.84 -0.17 1.05
N GLN A 119 25.98 0.07 2.04
CA GLN A 119 24.69 -0.63 2.14
C GLN A 119 23.61 0.25 1.53
N ASN A 120 22.91 -0.25 0.52
CA ASN A 120 21.80 0.48 -0.12
C ASN A 120 20.47 0.02 0.50
N ALA A 121 19.67 0.96 0.99
CA ALA A 121 18.29 0.67 1.40
C ALA A 121 17.45 0.23 0.19
N CYS A 122 16.93 -1.00 0.25
CA CYS A 122 16.01 -1.56 -0.74
C CYS A 122 14.56 -1.56 -0.19
N ALA A 123 13.56 -1.57 -1.06
CA ALA A 123 12.13 -1.35 -0.75
C ALA A 123 11.52 -2.27 0.33
N THR A 124 12.17 -3.38 0.71
CA THR A 124 11.74 -4.32 1.76
C THR A 124 12.62 -4.29 3.02
N GLY A 125 13.56 -3.34 3.14
CA GLY A 125 14.64 -3.33 4.12
C GLY A 125 14.19 -3.23 5.58
N ARG A 126 14.07 -4.36 6.28
CA ARG A 126 14.21 -4.40 7.74
C ARG A 126 15.69 -4.48 8.10
N ARG A 127 16.11 -3.62 9.03
CA ARG A 127 17.43 -3.57 9.65
C ARG A 127 17.65 -4.86 10.44
N TRP A 128 18.71 -5.60 10.16
CA TRP A 128 19.01 -6.88 10.83
C TRP A 128 19.55 -6.73 12.26
N HIS A 129 19.78 -5.51 12.75
CA HIS A 129 20.36 -5.25 14.08
C HIS A 129 19.33 -4.95 15.18
N ASP A 130 18.03 -5.00 14.88
CA ASP A 130 16.96 -4.69 15.86
C ASP A 130 16.23 -5.96 16.40
N LEU A 131 16.94 -7.09 16.48
CA LEU A 131 16.55 -8.33 17.20
C LEU A 131 17.73 -8.82 18.05
#